data_AF-A0A1G2KW38-F1
#
_entry.id   AF-A0A1G2KW38-F1
#
_cell.length_a   1.000
_cell.length_b   1.000
_cell.length_c   1.000
_cell.angle_alpha   90.00
_cell.angle_beta   90.00
_cell.angle_gamma   90.00
#
_symmetry.space_group_name_H-M   'P 1'
#
loop_
_entity.id
_entity.type
_entity.pdbx_description
1 polymer ?
#
loop_
_entity_poly.entity_id
_entity_poly.type
_entity_poly.pdbx_seq_one_letter_code
_entity_poly.pdbx_strand_id
1 'polypeptide(L)' 'MLVSIPPMMSVGSAVRIMKTNTSRKIKEQFPFLKQVYWGTDGIWSDGYFVSTAGVTPHIIERYIENQGRDDAGQTAKLFA' A
#
# COMPACT_ATOMS: atom_id res chain seq x y z
N MET A 1 -4.61 9.61 -4.16
CA MET A 1 -5.36 8.48 -3.59
C MET A 1 -4.91 8.30 -2.15
N LEU A 2 -5.81 7.94 -1.23
CA LEU A 2 -5.46 7.47 0.13
C LEU A 2 -5.78 5.98 0.18
N VAL A 3 -4.79 5.14 0.46
CA VAL A 3 -4.90 3.69 0.35
C VAL A 3 -4.21 3.03 1.54
N SER A 4 -4.87 2.03 2.13
CA SER A 4 -4.23 1.14 3.11
C SER A 4 -3.61 -0.04 2.36
N ILE A 5 -2.30 -0.22 2.51
CA ILE A 5 -1.54 -1.30 1.86
C ILE A 5 -1.08 -2.28 2.94
N PRO A 6 -1.28 -3.60 2.76
CA PRO A 6 -0.75 -4.59 3.69
C PRO A 6 0.77 -4.46 3.86
N PRO A 7 1.32 -4.59 5.08
CA PRO A 7 2.74 -4.35 5.34
C PRO A 7 3.67 -5.31 4.60
N MET A 8 3.19 -6.51 4.24
CA MET A 8 3.94 -7.49 3.45
C MET A 8 4.01 -7.14 1.95
N MET A 9 3.25 -6.14 1.49
CA MET A 9 3.25 -5.68 0.11
C MET A 9 4.01 -4.36 0.00
N SER A 10 4.97 -4.29 -0.92
CA SER A 10 5.66 -3.03 -1.20
C SER A 10 4.71 -2.01 -1.86
N VAL A 11 4.94 -0.73 -1.59
CA VAL A 11 4.19 0.36 -2.23
C VAL A 11 4.28 0.29 -3.75
N GLY A 12 5.46 -0.02 -4.30
CA GLY A 12 5.67 -0.15 -5.74
C GLY A 12 4.82 -1.27 -6.35
N SER A 13 4.68 -2.40 -5.68
CA SER A 13 3.80 -3.49 -6.12
C SER A 13 2.33 -3.06 -6.14
N ALA A 14 1.87 -2.38 -5.09
CA ALA A 14 0.50 -1.85 -5.04
C ALA A 14 0.24 -0.85 -6.19
N VAL A 15 1.15 0.10 -6.42
CA VAL A 15 1.04 1.08 -7.51
C VAL A 15 1.07 0.42 -8.88
N ARG A 16 1.94 -0.58 -9.09
CA ARG A 16 2.00 -1.36 -10.33
C ARG A 16 0.66 -2.03 -10.62
N ILE A 17 0.09 -2.73 -9.64
CA ILE A 17 -1.22 -3.40 -9.78
C ILE A 17 -2.30 -2.37 -10.15
N MET A 18 -2.34 -1.23 -9.46
CA MET A 18 -3.31 -0.17 -9.73
C MET A 18 -3.16 0.39 -11.16
N LYS A 19 -1.95 0.81 -11.55
CA LYS A 19 -1.67 1.38 -12.88
C LYS A 19 -1.97 0.37 -14.00
N THR A 20 -1.55 -0.88 -13.88
CA THR A 20 -1.77 -1.91 -14.91
C THR A 20 -3.25 -2.23 -15.07
N ASN A 21 -3.97 -2.48 -13.97
CA ASN A 21 -5.38 -2.85 -14.04
C ASN A 21 -6.26 -1.71 -14.57
N THR A 22 -5.98 -0.47 -14.14
CA THR A 22 -6.72 0.70 -14.63
C THR A 22 -6.40 0.99 -16.09
N SER A 23 -5.13 0.90 -16.50
CA SER A 23 -4.74 1.04 -17.91
C SER A 23 -5.49 0.04 -18.79
N ARG A 24 -5.53 -1.24 -18.38
CA ARG A 24 -6.26 -2.28 -19.10
C ARG A 24 -7.75 -1.96 -19.22
N LYS A 25 -8.42 -1.67 -18.10
CA LYS A 25 -9.86 -1.35 -18.09
C LYS A 25 -10.20 -0.12 -18.94
N ILE A 26 -9.35 0.91 -18.90
CA ILE A 26 -9.54 2.13 -19.70
C ILE A 26 -9.41 1.80 -21.20
N LYS A 27 -8.41 1.01 -21.61
CA LYS A 27 -8.25 0.58 -23.01
C LYS A 27 -9.40 -0.32 -23.50
N GLU A 28 -9.96 -1.14 -22.62
CA GLU A 28 -11.15 -1.97 -22.92
C GLU A 28 -12.40 -1.11 -23.12
N GLN A 29 -12.61 -0.13 -22.23
CA GLN A 29 -13.78 0.76 -22.29
C GLN A 29 -13.70 1.76 -23.45
N PHE A 30 -12.50 2.18 -23.83
CA PHE A 30 -12.27 3.21 -24.84
C PHE A 30 -11.28 2.72 -25.92
N PRO A 31 -11.74 1.91 -26.89
CA PRO A 31 -10.86 1.29 -27.89
C PRO A 31 -10.04 2.29 -28.72
N PHE A 32 -10.52 3.52 -28.90
CA PHE A 32 -9.79 4.58 -29.64
C PHE A 32 -8.44 4.93 -28.98
N LEU A 33 -8.29 4.72 -27.67
CA LEU A 33 -7.03 4.97 -26.96
C LEU A 33 -5.89 4.08 -27.44
N LYS A 34 -6.19 2.92 -28.06
CA LYS A 34 -5.16 2.07 -28.70
C LYS A 34 -4.46 2.78 -29.87
N GLN A 35 -5.17 3.66 -30.57
CA GLN A 35 -4.61 4.45 -31.68
C GLN A 35 -3.81 5.66 -31.15
N VAL A 36 -4.28 6.28 -30.07
CA VAL A 36 -3.62 7.45 -29.46
C VAL A 36 -2.30 7.05 -28.78
N TYR A 37 -2.31 5.95 -28.03
CA TYR A 37 -1.14 5.44 -27.31
C TYR A 37 -0.40 4.34 -28.09
N TRP A 38 -0.40 4.42 -29.42
CA TRP A 38 0.25 3.42 -30.28
C TRP A 38 1.74 3.27 -29.94
N GLY A 39 2.22 2.04 -29.83
CA GLY A 39 3.61 1.75 -29.44
C GLY A 39 3.90 1.85 -27.94
N THR A 40 2.89 2.13 -27.10
CA THR A 40 3.06 2.16 -25.63
C THR A 40 2.00 1.31 -24.92
N ASP A 41 2.43 0.50 -23.97
CA ASP A 41 1.52 -0.32 -23.17
C ASP A 41 0.92 0.47 -21.98
N GLY A 42 1.53 1.60 -21.60
CA GLY A 42 1.13 2.42 -20.48
C GLY A 42 0.25 3.61 -20.87
N ILE A 43 -0.86 3.82 -20.14
CA ILE A 43 -1.60 5.09 -20.13
C ILE A 43 -0.99 6.08 -19.12
N TRP A 44 -0.32 5.54 -18.10
CA TRP A 44 0.23 6.31 -16.99
C TRP A 44 1.73 6.52 -17.18
N SER A 45 2.25 7.60 -16.59
CA SER A 45 3.69 7.81 -16.46
C SER A 45 4.35 6.66 -15.68
N ASP A 46 5.61 6.37 -15.98
CA ASP A 46 6.42 5.38 -15.27
C ASP A 46 6.56 5.72 -13.78
N GLY A 47 6.78 7.00 -13.47
CA GLY A 47 6.98 7.50 -12.12
C GLY A 47 5.70 7.55 -11.26
N TYR A 48 5.86 7.49 -9.95
CA TYR A 48 4.78 7.75 -8.98
C TYR A 48 5.33 8.48 -7.75
N PHE A 49 4.48 9.25 -7.10
CA PHE A 49 4.77 9.89 -5.82
C PHE A 49 3.97 9.22 -4.70
N VAL A 50 4.60 9.04 -3.55
CA VAL A 50 3.96 8.52 -2.34
C VAL A 50 4.42 9.31 -1.13
N SER A 51 3.48 9.60 -0.25
CA SER A 51 3.75 10.05 1.12
C SER A 51 3.00 9.14 2.07
N THR A 52 3.63 8.76 3.17
CA THR A 52 2.94 8.04 4.24
C THR A 52 1.97 8.99 4.93
N ALA A 53 0.76 8.52 5.18
CA ALA A 53 -0.18 9.18 6.07
C ALA A 53 -0.02 8.51 7.44
N GLY A 54 0.49 9.28 8.41
CA GLY A 54 1.09 8.76 9.63
C GLY A 54 0.23 8.91 10.88
N VAL A 55 0.42 7.95 11.77
CA VAL A 55 -0.22 7.72 13.05
C VAL A 55 0.15 8.81 14.08
N THR A 56 -0.78 9.24 14.93
CA THR A 56 -0.49 10.25 15.97
C THR A 56 0.42 9.68 17.07
N PRO A 57 1.24 10.51 17.75
CA PRO A 57 2.11 10.06 18.85
C PRO A 57 1.39 9.22 19.90
N HIS A 58 0.13 9.57 20.22
CA HIS A 58 -0.72 8.85 21.15
C HIS A 58 -0.94 7.38 20.78
N ILE A 59 -1.07 7.05 19.49
CA ILE A 59 -1.28 5.67 19.06
C ILE A 59 0.02 4.86 19.20
N ILE A 60 1.18 5.51 19.01
CA ILE A 60 2.49 4.89 19.20
C ILE A 60 2.69 4.57 20.69
N GLU A 61 2.41 5.52 21.60
CA GLU A 61 2.48 5.29 23.04
C GLU A 61 1.60 4.12 23.47
N ARG A 62 0.33 4.13 23.05
CA ARG A 62 -0.61 3.04 23.38
C ARG A 62 -0.15 1.69 22.84
N TYR A 63 0.48 1.65 21.66
CA TYR A 63 1.05 0.43 21.11
C TYR A 63 2.18 -0.11 21.99
N ILE A 64 3.13 0.75 22.40
CA ILE A 64 4.27 0.38 23.26
C ILE A 64 3.78 -0.10 24.63
N GLU A 65 2.85 0.61 25.27
CA GLU A 65 2.31 0.23 26.59
C GLU A 65 1.65 -1.15 26.56
N ASN A 66 0.85 -1.43 25.53
CA ASN A 66 0.18 -2.72 25.40
C ASN A 66 1.19 -3.85 25.13
N GLN A 67 2.19 -3.60 24.29
CA GLN A 67 3.25 -4.57 24.01
C GLN A 67 4.01 -4.94 25.29
N GLY A 68 4.40 -3.95 26.11
CA GLY A 68 5.08 -4.21 27.38
C GLY A 68 4.24 -5.04 28.37
N ARG A 69 2.90 -4.89 28.36
CA ARG A 69 2.00 -5.71 29.20
C ARG A 69 1.91 -7.15 28.71
N ASP A 70 1.79 -7.35 27.40
CA ASP A 70 1.72 -8.67 26.80
C ASP A 70 3.03 -9.45 27.02
N ASP A 71 4.18 -8.79 26.85
CA ASP A 71 5.51 -9.38 27.05
C ASP A 71 5.77 -9.72 28.54
N ALA A 72 5.34 -8.87 29.47
CA ALA A 72 5.42 -9.14 30.91
C ALA A 72 4.56 -10.35 31.32
N GLY A 73 3.35 -10.47 30.76
CA GLY A 73 2.47 -11.62 30.98
C GLY A 73 3.02 -12.93 30.42
N GLN A 74 3.75 -12.89 29.30
CA GLN A 74 4.45 -14.06 28.75
C GLN A 74 5.64 -14.48 29.61
N THR A 75 6.41 -13.51 30.10
CA THR A 75 7.58 -13.78 30.97
C THR A 75 7.14 -14.48 32.27
N ALA A 76 6.04 -14.04 32.88
CA ALA A 76 5.50 -14.67 34.09
C ALA A 76 5.04 -16.13 33.89
N LYS A 77 4.61 -16.52 32.68
CA LYS A 77 4.21 -17.90 32.35
C LYS A 77 5.38 -18.82 32.05
N LEU A 78 6.54 -18.28 31.64
CA LEU A 78 7.74 -19.07 31.32
C LEU A 78 8.51 -19.52 32.57
N PHE A 79 8.31 -18.84 33.71
CA PHE A 79 8.93 -19.15 34.99
C PHE A 79 7.97 -19.77 36.02
N ALA A 80 6.81 -20.27 35.56
CA ALA A 80 5.80 -20.96 36.36
C ALA A 80 5.82 -22.48 36.11
#